data_AF-A0A679HLX0-F1
#
_entry.id   AF-A0A679HLX0-F1
#
_cell.length_a   1.000
_cell.length_b   1.000
_cell.length_c   1.000
_cell.angle_alpha   90.00
_cell.angle_beta   90.00
_cell.angle_gamma   90.00
#
_symmetry.space_group_name_H-M   'P 1'
#
loop_
_entity.id
_entity.type
_entity.pdbx_description
1 polymer ?
#
loop_
_entity_poly.entity_id
_entity_poly.type
_entity_poly.pdbx_seq_one_letter_code
_entity_poly.pdbx_strand_id
1 'polypeptide(L)'
;MLEKEVTKKIYVADDNKEFLSKEECEKYETFVKEILSKIEYFCISCQPDLTETGLFQHKIYVAVYSNNYYHKEIAFNWAIKACGYLGQSVQGYGFQPNFSLNKSDKIGFDECKPIIWGGTDLKSERIFLSPIKVEGFPDNINYMKEWGFK
;
A
#
# COMPACT_ATOMS: atom_id res chain seq x y z
N MET A 1 2.83 48.33 -21.97
CA MET A 1 2.63 47.03 -21.31
C MET A 1 1.16 46.96 -20.95
N LEU A 2 0.41 45.98 -21.46
CA LEU A 2 -1.03 45.84 -21.20
C LEU A 2 -1.21 44.77 -20.14
N GLU A 3 -1.78 45.16 -19.00
CA GLU A 3 -2.08 44.27 -17.89
C GLU A 3 -3.52 43.77 -18.05
N LYS A 4 -3.73 42.46 -17.93
CA LYS A 4 -5.05 41.82 -18.07
C LYS A 4 -5.27 40.90 -16.89
N GLU A 5 -6.12 41.31 -15.95
CA GLU A 5 -6.56 40.45 -14.86
C GLU A 5 -7.49 39.35 -15.41
N VAL A 6 -7.24 38.12 -14.99
CA VAL A 6 -8.07 36.95 -15.32
C VAL A 6 -8.67 36.42 -14.03
N THR A 7 -9.97 36.61 -13.85
CA THR A 7 -10.72 36.02 -12.74
C THR A 7 -10.97 34.54 -13.06
N LYS A 8 -10.38 33.62 -12.30
CA LYS A 8 -10.62 32.16 -12.43
C LYS A 8 -11.45 31.67 -11.25
N LYS A 9 -12.43 30.80 -11.54
CA LYS A 9 -13.14 30.04 -10.50
C LYS A 9 -12.32 28.80 -10.17
N ILE A 10 -12.08 28.57 -8.89
CA ILE A 10 -11.43 27.38 -8.38
C ILE A 10 -12.50 26.55 -7.68
N TYR A 11 -12.55 25.27 -7.99
CA TYR A 11 -13.41 24.29 -7.35
C TYR A 11 -12.56 23.52 -6.35
N VAL A 12 -13.05 23.35 -5.12
CA VAL A 12 -12.31 22.72 -4.04
C VAL A 12 -13.07 21.46 -3.65
N ALA A 13 -12.41 20.31 -3.71
CA ALA A 13 -12.96 19.03 -3.27
C ALA A 13 -12.98 18.93 -1.73
N ASP A 14 -13.73 17.95 -1.21
CA ASP A 14 -13.85 17.69 0.24
C ASP A 14 -12.50 17.52 0.97
N ASP A 15 -11.44 17.10 0.28
CA ASP A 15 -10.09 16.93 0.83
C ASP A 15 -9.20 18.19 0.68
N ASN A 16 -9.79 19.33 0.32
CA ASN A 16 -9.16 20.61 0.01
C ASN A 16 -8.30 20.63 -1.28
N LYS A 17 -8.46 19.64 -2.17
CA LYS A 17 -7.77 19.65 -3.46
C LYS A 17 -8.47 20.60 -4.44
N GLU A 18 -7.69 21.45 -5.10
CA GLU A 18 -8.19 22.48 -6.01
C GLU A 18 -8.21 22.01 -7.47
N PHE A 19 -9.28 22.38 -8.18
CA PHE A 19 -9.53 22.07 -9.58
C PHE A 19 -9.99 23.32 -10.34
N LEU A 20 -9.64 23.40 -11.62
CA LEU A 20 -10.04 24.51 -12.50
C LEU A 20 -11.39 24.26 -13.19
N SER A 21 -11.86 23.01 -13.19
CA SER A 21 -13.15 22.60 -13.76
C SER A 21 -14.01 21.93 -12.70
N LYS A 22 -15.32 22.26 -12.73
CA LYS A 22 -16.32 21.61 -11.88
C LYS A 22 -16.41 20.11 -12.15
N GLU A 23 -16.37 19.72 -13.42
CA GLU A 23 -16.52 18.33 -13.86
C GLU A 23 -15.34 17.47 -13.38
N GLU A 24 -14.13 18.03 -13.34
CA GLU A 24 -12.94 17.34 -12.82
C GLU A 24 -13.05 17.14 -11.31
N CYS A 25 -13.54 18.16 -10.59
CA CYS A 25 -13.80 18.08 -9.16
C CYS A 25 -14.84 16.99 -8.82
N GLU A 26 -15.98 16.96 -9.52
CA GLU A 26 -17.04 15.97 -9.29
C GLU A 26 -16.56 14.53 -9.63
N LYS A 27 -15.78 14.37 -10.70
CA LYS A 27 -15.16 13.07 -11.04
C LYS A 27 -14.19 12.61 -9.95
N TYR A 28 -13.39 13.53 -9.43
CA TYR A 28 -12.45 13.24 -8.35
C TYR A 28 -13.18 12.80 -7.08
N GLU A 29 -14.22 13.51 -6.65
CA GLU A 29 -14.99 13.15 -5.45
C GLU A 29 -15.68 11.79 -5.60
N THR A 30 -16.23 11.51 -6.78
CA THR A 30 -16.81 10.20 -7.07
C THR A 30 -15.75 9.11 -6.99
N PHE A 31 -14.58 9.34 -7.57
CA PHE A 31 -13.44 8.41 -7.49
C PHE A 31 -12.98 8.18 -6.04
N VAL A 32 -12.87 9.24 -5.24
CA VAL A 32 -12.51 9.15 -3.82
C VAL A 32 -13.53 8.28 -3.09
N LYS A 33 -14.82 8.56 -3.28
CA LYS A 33 -15.92 7.88 -2.59
C LYS A 33 -16.09 6.43 -3.01
N GLU A 34 -15.92 6.11 -4.29
CA GLU A 34 -16.19 4.78 -4.82
C GLU A 34 -14.97 3.85 -4.84
N ILE A 35 -13.77 4.42 -4.99
CA ILE A 35 -12.52 3.67 -5.12
C ILE A 35 -11.62 3.85 -3.91
N LEU A 36 -11.21 5.08 -3.58
CA LEU A 36 -10.22 5.29 -2.52
C LEU A 36 -10.75 4.89 -1.14
N SER A 37 -12.04 5.07 -0.87
CA SER A 37 -12.69 4.61 0.37
C SER A 37 -12.63 3.10 0.57
N LYS A 38 -12.41 2.35 -0.51
CA LYS A 38 -12.29 0.89 -0.52
C LYS A 38 -10.85 0.41 -0.57
N ILE A 39 -9.89 1.31 -0.36
CA ILE A 39 -8.48 0.97 -0.26
C ILE A 39 -8.04 1.07 1.19
N GLU A 40 -7.46 -0.01 1.72
CA GLU A 40 -6.75 0.01 3.00
C GLU A 40 -5.26 -0.25 2.80
N TYR A 41 -4.46 0.27 3.72
CA TYR A 41 -3.00 0.22 3.66
C TYR A 41 -2.46 -0.67 4.78
N PHE A 42 -1.46 -1.47 4.45
CA PHE A 42 -0.78 -2.36 5.38
C PHE A 42 0.74 -2.28 5.18
N CYS A 43 1.48 -2.69 6.21
CA CYS A 43 2.91 -2.86 6.15
C CYS A 43 3.22 -4.30 6.56
N ILE A 44 3.86 -5.03 5.64
CA ILE A 44 4.39 -6.37 5.87
C ILE A 44 5.86 -6.21 6.21
N SER A 45 6.27 -6.67 7.38
CA SER A 45 7.69 -6.83 7.71
C SER A 45 8.05 -8.30 7.59
N CYS A 46 9.09 -8.65 6.84
CA CYS A 46 9.47 -10.03 6.53
C CYS A 46 10.99 -10.21 6.50
N GLN A 47 11.43 -11.44 6.17
CA GLN A 47 12.84 -11.83 6.15
C GLN A 47 13.50 -11.62 7.51
N PRO A 48 13.15 -12.46 8.52
CA PRO A 48 13.74 -12.34 9.84
C PRO A 48 15.23 -12.65 9.81
N ASP A 49 16.01 -11.87 10.55
CA ASP A 49 17.42 -12.09 10.79
C ASP A 49 17.64 -13.40 11.56
N LEU A 50 18.14 -14.43 10.88
CA LEU A 50 18.38 -15.74 11.50
C LEU A 50 19.72 -15.81 12.24
N THR A 51 20.53 -14.75 12.22
CA THR A 51 21.88 -14.75 12.76
C THR A 51 21.96 -14.26 14.20
N GLU A 52 21.32 -13.13 14.52
CA GLU A 52 21.44 -12.49 15.84
C GLU A 52 20.10 -12.24 16.54
N THR A 53 19.11 -11.69 15.84
CA THR A 53 17.97 -11.02 16.53
C THR A 53 16.59 -11.61 16.26
N GLY A 54 16.38 -12.27 15.12
CA GLY A 54 15.05 -12.68 14.66
C GLY A 54 14.20 -11.53 14.13
N LEU A 55 14.72 -10.30 14.09
CA LEU A 55 13.98 -9.13 13.63
C LEU A 55 13.85 -9.11 12.11
N PHE A 56 12.70 -8.65 11.62
CA PHE A 56 12.44 -8.50 10.18
C PHE A 56 13.33 -7.43 9.56
N GLN A 57 13.96 -7.77 8.45
CA GLN A 57 14.91 -6.90 7.74
C GLN A 57 14.31 -6.25 6.50
N HIS A 58 13.13 -6.66 6.05
CA HIS A 58 12.50 -6.12 4.84
C HIS A 58 11.07 -5.66 5.09
N LYS A 59 10.68 -4.53 4.46
CA LYS A 59 9.35 -3.93 4.54
C LYS A 59 8.70 -3.85 3.17
N ILE A 60 7.44 -4.26 3.11
CA ILE A 60 6.59 -4.17 1.93
C ILE A 60 5.33 -3.41 2.33
N TYR A 61 5.13 -2.25 1.74
CA TYR A 61 3.93 -1.45 1.89
C TYR A 61 2.89 -1.89 0.86
N VAL A 62 1.70 -2.24 1.35
CA VAL A 62 0.65 -2.87 0.56
C VAL A 62 -0.58 -1.97 0.60
N ALA A 63 -1.00 -1.49 -0.56
CA ALA A 63 -2.35 -0.95 -0.74
C ALA A 63 -3.25 -2.09 -1.25
N VAL A 64 -4.41 -2.25 -0.63
CA VAL A 64 -5.36 -3.32 -0.99
C VAL A 64 -6.68 -2.71 -1.36
N TYR A 65 -7.21 -3.04 -2.54
CA TYR A 65 -8.59 -2.74 -2.91
C TYR A 65 -9.50 -3.94 -2.64
N SER A 66 -10.58 -3.72 -1.91
CA SER A 66 -11.63 -4.73 -1.69
C SER A 66 -13.02 -4.11 -1.61
N ASN A 67 -13.97 -4.68 -2.35
CA ASN A 67 -15.37 -4.28 -2.27
C ASN A 67 -16.07 -4.77 -0.99
N ASN A 68 -15.57 -5.84 -0.37
CA ASN A 68 -16.25 -6.57 0.70
C ASN A 68 -15.48 -6.53 2.03
N TYR A 69 -14.63 -5.52 2.23
CA TYR A 69 -13.89 -5.28 3.49
C TYR A 69 -12.87 -6.34 3.91
N TYR A 70 -12.56 -7.34 3.06
CA TYR A 70 -11.56 -8.39 3.33
C TYR A 70 -10.10 -7.95 3.10
N HIS A 71 -9.79 -6.68 3.32
CA HIS A 71 -8.49 -6.10 2.97
C HIS A 71 -7.32 -6.78 3.69
N LYS A 72 -7.51 -7.06 4.99
CA LYS A 72 -6.51 -7.70 5.83
C LYS A 72 -6.26 -9.15 5.38
N GLU A 73 -7.31 -9.90 5.09
CA GLU A 73 -7.24 -11.29 4.64
C GLU A 73 -6.53 -11.40 3.28
N ILE A 74 -6.81 -10.46 2.37
CA ILE A 74 -6.12 -10.37 1.08
C ILE A 74 -4.63 -10.08 1.31
N ALA A 75 -4.29 -9.05 2.08
CA ALA A 75 -2.89 -8.73 2.38
C ALA A 75 -2.15 -9.91 3.03
N PHE A 76 -2.81 -10.59 3.99
CA PHE A 76 -2.26 -11.71 4.72
C PHE A 76 -2.03 -12.94 3.82
N ASN A 77 -2.99 -13.28 2.97
CA ASN A 77 -2.84 -14.40 2.03
C ASN A 77 -1.74 -14.13 1.01
N TRP A 78 -1.64 -12.89 0.52
CA TRP A 78 -0.52 -12.48 -0.32
C TRP A 78 0.81 -12.64 0.41
N ALA A 79 0.90 -12.18 1.67
CA ALA A 79 2.11 -12.29 2.49
C ALA A 79 2.53 -13.75 2.72
N ILE A 80 1.58 -14.66 2.96
CA ILE A 80 1.87 -16.09 3.07
C ILE A 80 2.49 -16.63 1.78
N LYS A 81 1.92 -16.27 0.62
CA LYS A 81 2.41 -16.74 -0.69
C LYS A 81 3.80 -16.17 -1.02
N ALA A 82 4.06 -14.92 -0.64
CA ALA A 82 5.32 -14.23 -0.95
C ALA A 82 6.46 -14.56 0.03
N CYS A 83 6.15 -14.64 1.34
CA CYS A 83 7.16 -14.74 2.42
C CYS A 83 7.19 -16.11 3.12
N GLY A 84 6.15 -16.94 2.94
CA GLY A 84 5.89 -18.10 3.78
C GLY A 84 5.33 -17.71 5.15
N TYR A 85 4.67 -18.63 5.86
CA TYR A 85 4.07 -18.34 7.16
C TYR A 85 5.00 -18.62 8.34
N LEU A 86 5.57 -19.82 8.42
CA LEU A 86 6.50 -20.24 9.46
C LEU A 86 7.84 -20.62 8.84
N GLY A 87 8.92 -20.27 9.53
CA GLY A 87 10.28 -20.63 9.16
C GLY A 87 11.16 -20.88 10.37
N GLN A 88 12.46 -21.07 10.09
CA GLN A 88 13.45 -21.25 11.14
C GLN A 88 13.55 -19.99 12.00
N SER A 89 13.73 -20.19 13.31
CA SER A 89 14.06 -19.12 14.23
C SER A 89 15.57 -18.85 14.27
N VAL A 90 15.99 -17.91 15.11
CA VAL A 90 17.40 -17.51 15.29
C VAL A 90 18.30 -18.74 15.46
N GLN A 91 19.40 -18.76 14.72
CA GLN A 91 20.40 -19.83 14.68
C GLN A 91 19.83 -21.22 14.36
N GLY A 92 18.66 -21.29 13.72
CA GLY A 92 17.98 -22.53 13.36
C GLY A 92 17.20 -23.19 14.49
N TYR A 93 17.02 -22.53 15.65
CA TYR A 93 16.43 -23.16 16.84
C TYR A 93 14.94 -22.82 17.04
N GLY A 94 14.06 -23.75 16.67
CA GLY A 94 12.61 -23.58 16.80
C GLY A 94 11.96 -22.87 15.60
N PHE A 95 10.68 -22.51 15.75
CA PHE A 95 9.90 -21.86 14.70
C PHE A 95 9.52 -20.43 15.07
N GLN A 96 9.53 -19.54 14.08
CA GLN A 96 8.97 -18.20 14.19
C GLN A 96 8.17 -17.83 12.92
N PRO A 97 7.28 -16.84 13.01
CA PRO A 97 6.65 -16.26 11.82
C PRO A 97 7.69 -15.65 10.88
N ASN A 98 7.56 -15.91 9.58
CA ASN A 98 8.44 -15.30 8.56
C ASN A 98 8.04 -13.87 8.20
N PHE A 99 6.85 -13.44 8.61
CA PHE A 99 6.40 -12.06 8.46
C PHE A 99 5.48 -11.63 9.61
N SER A 100 5.31 -10.31 9.72
CA SER A 100 4.23 -9.68 10.47
C SER A 100 3.46 -8.73 9.55
N LEU A 101 2.16 -8.61 9.80
CA LEU A 101 1.26 -7.73 9.04
C LEU A 101 0.67 -6.70 10.00
N ASN A 102 0.94 -5.43 9.75
CA ASN A 102 0.42 -4.30 10.54
C ASN A 102 -0.43 -3.38 9.66
N LYS A 103 -1.47 -2.78 10.24
CA LYS A 103 -2.21 -1.72 9.55
C LYS A 103 -1.31 -0.50 9.38
N SER A 104 -1.40 0.14 8.22
CA SER A 104 -0.66 1.34 7.87
C SER A 104 -1.63 2.39 7.34
N ASP A 105 -1.11 3.47 6.81
CA ASP A 105 -1.85 4.58 6.24
C ASP A 105 -1.27 4.94 4.87
N LYS A 106 -1.97 5.85 4.18
CA LYS A 106 -1.53 6.33 2.88
C LYS A 106 -0.16 7.00 2.95
N ILE A 107 0.11 7.76 4.02
CA ILE A 107 1.39 8.45 4.20
C ILE A 107 2.54 7.43 4.29
N GLY A 108 2.40 6.40 5.12
CA GLY A 108 3.40 5.34 5.23
C GLY A 108 3.61 4.60 3.92
N PHE A 109 2.54 4.34 3.16
CA PHE A 109 2.62 3.75 1.83
C PHE A 109 3.36 4.66 0.84
N ASP A 110 3.05 5.95 0.81
CA ASP A 110 3.64 6.92 -0.12
C ASP A 110 5.12 7.19 0.20
N GLU A 111 5.46 7.35 1.48
CA GLU A 111 6.83 7.56 1.96
C GLU A 111 7.71 6.31 1.80
N CYS A 112 7.13 5.12 1.93
CA CYS A 112 7.81 3.82 1.76
C CYS A 112 9.15 3.75 2.51
N LYS A 113 9.15 4.11 3.79
CA LYS A 113 10.37 4.23 4.59
C LYS A 113 11.17 2.91 4.64
N PRO A 114 12.49 2.95 4.43
CA PRO A 114 13.34 1.77 4.56
C PRO A 114 13.42 1.27 6.02
N ILE A 115 13.86 0.03 6.20
CA ILE A 115 14.39 -0.41 7.48
C ILE A 115 15.86 -0.01 7.54
N ILE A 116 16.29 0.60 8.64
CA ILE A 116 17.70 0.85 8.91
C ILE A 116 18.25 -0.32 9.73
N TRP A 117 19.18 -1.08 9.15
CA TRP A 117 19.84 -2.20 9.83
C TRP A 117 21.34 -2.00 9.83
N GLY A 118 21.97 -1.97 11.02
CA GLY A 118 23.42 -1.75 11.14
C GLY A 118 23.91 -0.46 10.47
N GLY A 119 23.05 0.57 10.36
CA GLY A 119 23.35 1.83 9.67
C GLY A 119 23.16 1.81 8.15
N THR A 120 22.65 0.72 7.57
CA THR A 120 22.33 0.61 6.14
C THR A 120 20.82 0.63 5.91
N ASP A 121 20.38 1.41 4.93
CA ASP A 121 18.98 1.43 4.49
C ASP A 121 18.68 0.21 3.61
N LEU A 122 17.89 -0.71 4.15
CA LEU A 122 17.34 -1.84 3.41
C LEU A 122 16.12 -1.37 2.64
N LYS A 123 16.09 -1.69 1.34
CA LYS A 123 15.03 -1.25 0.42
C LYS A 123 13.66 -1.69 0.94
N SER A 124 12.69 -0.80 0.84
CA SER A 124 11.27 -1.09 1.00
C SER A 124 10.58 -1.10 -0.35
N GLU A 125 9.51 -1.87 -0.47
CA GLU A 125 8.75 -2.02 -1.70
C GLU A 125 7.30 -1.54 -1.53
N ARG A 126 6.68 -1.12 -2.64
CA ARG A 126 5.25 -0.79 -2.69
C ARG A 126 4.56 -1.70 -3.67
N ILE A 127 3.46 -2.29 -3.23
CA ILE A 127 2.61 -3.12 -4.07
C ILE A 127 1.15 -2.70 -3.96
N PHE A 128 0.40 -2.94 -5.04
CA PHE A 128 -1.02 -2.69 -5.06
C PHE A 128 -1.79 -3.97 -5.39
N LEU A 129 -2.54 -4.49 -4.43
CA LEU A 129 -3.38 -5.67 -4.59
C LEU A 129 -4.78 -5.22 -5.00
N SER A 130 -5.11 -5.39 -6.28
CA SER A 130 -6.39 -4.96 -6.81
C SER A 130 -6.77 -5.71 -8.08
N PRO A 131 -8.06 -6.08 -8.28
CA PRO A 131 -8.55 -6.61 -9.54
C PRO A 131 -8.62 -5.55 -10.66
N ILE A 132 -8.66 -4.26 -10.29
CA ILE A 132 -8.77 -3.12 -11.21
C ILE A 132 -7.53 -2.23 -11.17
N LYS A 133 -7.23 -1.58 -12.28
CA LYS A 133 -6.22 -0.51 -12.34
C LYS A 133 -6.78 0.75 -11.71
N VAL A 134 -5.96 1.42 -10.90
CA VAL A 134 -6.31 2.67 -10.23
C VAL A 134 -5.17 3.64 -10.44
N GLU A 135 -5.49 4.83 -10.95
CA GLU A 135 -4.49 5.88 -11.20
C GLU A 135 -3.87 6.37 -9.88
N GLY A 136 -2.56 6.62 -9.90
CA GLY A 136 -1.80 7.04 -8.71
C GLY A 136 -1.23 5.90 -7.86
N PHE A 137 -1.53 4.64 -8.19
CA PHE A 137 -0.93 3.46 -7.56
C PHE A 137 0.07 2.76 -8.50
N PRO A 138 0.98 1.94 -7.96
CA PRO A 138 1.80 1.02 -8.77
C PRO A 138 0.95 0.09 -9.64
N ASP A 139 1.60 -0.60 -10.58
CA ASP A 139 0.95 -1.66 -11.35
C ASP A 139 0.27 -2.68 -10.43
N ASN A 140 -0.99 -2.97 -10.72
CA ASN A 140 -1.82 -3.77 -9.84
C ASN A 140 -1.56 -5.27 -10.01
N ILE A 141 -1.40 -5.94 -8.88
CA ILE A 141 -1.41 -7.40 -8.77
C ILE A 141 -2.89 -7.81 -8.69
N ASN A 142 -3.39 -8.44 -9.76
CA ASN A 142 -4.76 -8.93 -9.79
C ASN A 142 -4.89 -10.25 -9.01
N TYR A 143 -5.05 -10.11 -7.69
CA TYR A 143 -5.14 -11.25 -6.78
C TYR A 143 -6.31 -12.19 -7.11
N MET A 144 -7.42 -11.69 -7.66
CA MET A 144 -8.55 -12.53 -8.08
C MET A 144 -8.12 -13.48 -9.19
N LYS A 145 -7.45 -12.95 -10.21
CA LYS A 145 -6.92 -13.74 -11.32
C LYS A 145 -5.79 -14.67 -10.88
N GLU A 146 -4.83 -14.16 -10.10
CA GLU A 146 -3.66 -14.93 -9.67
C GLU A 146 -4.02 -16.09 -8.74
N TRP A 147 -5.06 -15.94 -7.93
CA TRP A 147 -5.49 -16.99 -6.99
C TRP A 147 -6.59 -17.89 -7.56
N GLY A 148 -7.00 -17.67 -8.82
CA GLY A 148 -7.96 -18.51 -9.51
C GLY A 148 -9.41 -18.32 -9.08
N PHE A 149 -9.75 -17.17 -8.51
CA PHE A 149 -11.15 -16.81 -8.25
C PHE A 149 -11.86 -16.48 -9.56
N LYS A 150 -13.10 -16.93 -9.69
CA LYS A 150 -13.96 -16.72 -10.86
C LYS A 150 -14.79 -15.45 -10.72
#